data_AF-A0A9P8LAB1-F1
#
_entry.id   AF-A0A9P8LAB1-F1
#
_cell.length_a   1.000
_cell.length_b   1.000
_cell.length_c   1.000
_cell.angle_alpha   90.00
_cell.angle_beta   90.00
_cell.angle_gamma   90.00
#
_symmetry.space_group_name_H-M   'P 1'
#
loop_
_entity.id
_entity.type
_entity.pdbx_description
1 polymer ?
#
loop_
_entity_poly.entity_id
_entity_poly.type
_entity_poly.pdbx_seq_one_letter_code
_entity_poly.pdbx_strand_id
1 'polypeptide(L)'
;MAFKIRNIFRRRKPQVTVQEQPRAPRGDVPKPVEPGRKITPEEVRDLGNLIRKRYELDVEIWGLRHVRPRDRPIVEDKMRRSDAILEKIRRTVDTWDRADVFESSGDWNKLQDIKMRIKEDGKRHWALNPPWLDKEPDELSP
;
A
#
# COMPACT_ATOMS: atom_id res chain seq x y z
N MET A 1 -27.04 -66.04 34.32
CA MET A 1 -27.40 -64.61 34.27
C MET A 1 -26.31 -63.87 33.54
N ALA A 2 -26.67 -63.05 32.54
CA ALA A 2 -25.76 -62.43 31.58
C ALA A 2 -25.32 -61.02 32.04
N PHE A 3 -24.04 -60.67 31.85
CA PHE A 3 -23.58 -59.28 31.91
C PHE A 3 -22.76 -58.92 30.67
N LYS A 4 -23.22 -57.86 30.00
CA LYS A 4 -22.82 -57.37 28.68
C LYS A 4 -21.48 -56.64 28.74
N ILE A 5 -20.53 -57.05 27.90
CA ILE A 5 -19.33 -56.28 27.56
C ILE A 5 -19.75 -55.13 26.63
N ARG A 6 -19.68 -53.88 27.11
CA ARG A 6 -19.81 -52.69 26.27
C ARG A 6 -18.42 -52.22 25.86
N ASN A 7 -17.97 -52.66 24.69
CA ASN A 7 -16.82 -52.07 24.01
C ASN A 7 -17.19 -50.66 23.51
N ILE A 8 -16.67 -49.64 24.17
CA ILE A 8 -16.80 -48.24 23.76
C ILE A 8 -15.70 -47.96 22.73
N PHE A 9 -16.06 -48.11 21.46
CA PHE A 9 -15.21 -47.70 20.33
C PHE A 9 -15.15 -46.17 20.26
N ARG A 10 -14.17 -45.55 20.93
CA ARG A 10 -13.85 -44.12 20.77
C ARG A 10 -13.27 -43.89 19.37
N ARG A 11 -14.12 -43.51 18.41
CA ARG A 11 -13.70 -42.94 17.12
C ARG A 11 -12.92 -41.64 17.40
N ARG A 12 -11.59 -41.70 17.36
CA ARG A 12 -10.75 -40.49 17.23
C ARG A 12 -11.05 -39.87 15.87
N LYS A 13 -11.58 -38.64 15.85
CA LYS A 13 -11.69 -37.86 14.62
C LYS A 13 -10.26 -37.62 14.10
N PRO A 14 -9.97 -37.86 12.81
CA PRO A 14 -8.68 -37.49 12.25
C PRO A 14 -8.52 -35.97 12.39
N GLN A 15 -7.45 -35.53 13.05
CA GLN A 15 -7.08 -34.12 13.04
C GLN A 15 -6.68 -33.78 11.60
N VAL A 16 -7.48 -32.96 10.95
CA VAL A 16 -7.10 -32.35 9.67
C VAL A 16 -6.04 -31.31 10.01
N THR A 17 -4.77 -31.66 9.82
CA THR A 17 -3.68 -30.69 9.82
C THR A 17 -3.88 -29.81 8.58
N VAL A 18 -4.49 -28.64 8.78
CA VAL A 18 -4.57 -27.61 7.74
C VAL A 18 -3.13 -27.13 7.53
N GLN A 19 -2.46 -27.70 6.53
CA GLN A 19 -1.24 -27.11 6.01
C GLN A 19 -1.64 -25.75 5.43
N GLU A 20 -1.31 -24.67 6.17
CA GLU A 20 -1.42 -23.31 5.65
C GLU A 20 -0.52 -23.22 4.41
N GLN A 21 -1.13 -23.36 3.23
CA GLN A 21 -0.44 -22.99 2.02
C GLN A 21 -0.10 -21.50 2.11
N PRO A 22 1.14 -21.10 1.80
CA PRO A 22 1.52 -19.69 1.80
C PRO A 22 0.59 -18.96 0.83
N ARG A 23 -0.25 -18.08 1.36
CA ARG A 23 -1.12 -17.24 0.55
C ARG A 23 -0.24 -16.49 -0.42
N ALA A 24 -0.54 -16.59 -1.71
CA ALA A 24 0.21 -15.90 -2.74
C ALA A 24 0.37 -14.42 -2.34
N PRO A 25 1.58 -13.84 -2.45
CA PRO A 25 1.81 -12.45 -2.06
C PRO A 25 0.86 -11.56 -2.86
N ARG A 26 0.23 -10.59 -2.19
CA ARG A 26 -0.60 -9.58 -2.87
C ARG A 26 0.27 -8.93 -3.95
N GLY A 27 -0.18 -8.97 -5.21
CA GLY A 27 0.63 -8.55 -6.37
C GLY A 27 1.18 -7.11 -6.31
N ASP A 28 0.65 -6.30 -5.40
CA ASP A 28 1.07 -4.92 -5.18
C ASP A 28 2.25 -4.75 -4.21
N VAL A 29 2.74 -5.82 -3.57
CA VAL A 29 3.90 -5.76 -2.68
C VAL A 29 5.17 -5.80 -3.53
N PRO A 30 6.04 -4.77 -3.43
CA PRO A 30 7.35 -4.79 -4.10
C PRO A 30 8.13 -6.03 -3.66
N LYS A 31 8.73 -6.74 -4.62
CA LYS A 31 9.58 -7.89 -4.30
C LYS A 31 10.81 -7.40 -3.54
N PRO A 32 11.21 -8.06 -2.45
CA PRO A 32 12.49 -7.79 -1.81
C PRO A 32 13.62 -7.88 -2.82
N VAL A 33 14.58 -6.97 -2.73
CA VAL A 33 15.78 -7.00 -3.59
C VAL A 33 16.68 -8.13 -3.09
N GLU A 34 17.02 -9.05 -3.99
CA GLU A 34 17.95 -10.15 -3.67
C GLU A 34 19.34 -9.58 -3.31
N PRO A 35 20.06 -10.19 -2.34
CA PRO A 35 21.41 -9.77 -1.99
C PRO A 35 22.33 -9.73 -3.23
N GLY A 36 23.03 -8.62 -3.44
CA GLY A 36 23.93 -8.43 -4.58
C GLY A 36 23.26 -7.95 -5.87
N ARG A 37 21.93 -7.94 -5.96
CA ARG A 37 21.21 -7.33 -7.10
C ARG A 37 21.25 -5.81 -6.98
N LYS A 38 21.60 -5.15 -8.08
CA LYS A 38 21.52 -3.69 -8.20
C LYS A 38 20.15 -3.25 -8.74
N ILE A 39 19.67 -2.10 -8.26
CA ILE A 39 18.48 -1.45 -8.79
C ILE A 39 18.77 -0.99 -10.22
N THR A 40 17.89 -1.33 -11.16
CA THR A 40 18.08 -0.96 -12.57
C THR A 40 17.50 0.43 -12.87
N PRO A 41 17.98 1.12 -13.93
CA PRO A 41 17.38 2.37 -14.38
C PRO A 41 15.88 2.26 -14.69
N GLU A 42 15.41 1.11 -15.17
CA GLU A 42 14.00 0.83 -15.45
C GLU A 42 13.17 0.86 -14.17
N GLU A 43 13.65 0.24 -13.08
CA GLU A 43 12.97 0.28 -11.79
C GLU A 43 12.86 1.72 -11.26
N VAL A 44 13.92 2.52 -11.40
CA VAL A 44 13.89 3.94 -11.02
C VAL A 44 12.87 4.72 -11.86
N ARG A 45 12.80 4.46 -13.17
CA ARG A 45 11.78 5.05 -14.05
C ARG A 45 10.37 4.66 -13.60
N ASP A 46 10.15 3.40 -13.23
CA ASP A 46 8.87 2.92 -12.73
C ASP A 46 8.45 3.62 -11.44
N LEU A 47 9.37 3.81 -10.49
CA LEU A 47 9.11 4.62 -9.30
C LEU A 47 8.72 6.06 -9.67
N GLY A 48 9.43 6.69 -10.62
CA GLY A 48 9.09 8.01 -11.12
C GLY A 48 7.70 8.07 -11.77
N ASN A 49 7.31 7.04 -12.51
CA ASN A 49 5.97 6.93 -13.11
C ASN A 49 4.88 6.77 -12.06
N LEU A 50 5.13 6.01 -10.98
CA LEU A 50 4.21 5.92 -9.85
C LEU A 50 3.99 7.29 -9.19
N ILE A 51 5.06 8.06 -8.99
CA ILE A 51 4.97 9.42 -8.41
C ILE A 51 4.15 10.35 -9.30
N ARG A 52 4.39 10.35 -10.62
CA ARG A 52 3.60 11.16 -11.58
C ARG A 52 2.13 10.77 -11.55
N LYS A 53 1.84 9.47 -11.59
CA LYS A 53 0.46 8.95 -11.57
C LYS A 53 -0.27 9.27 -10.26
N ARG A 54 0.43 9.25 -9.12
CA ARG A 54 -0.11 9.73 -7.84
C ARG A 54 -0.55 11.19 -7.96
N TYR A 55 0.36 12.04 -8.44
CA TYR A 55 0.11 13.46 -8.59
C TYR A 55 -1.05 13.76 -9.55
N GLU A 56 -1.12 13.08 -10.70
CA GLU A 56 -2.26 13.18 -11.63
C GLU A 56 -3.59 12.90 -10.93
N LEU A 57 -3.67 11.80 -10.16
CA LEU A 57 -4.88 11.47 -9.40
C LEU A 57 -5.17 12.51 -8.31
N ASP A 58 -4.15 13.01 -7.61
CA ASP A 58 -4.33 14.02 -6.56
C ASP A 58 -4.92 15.31 -7.13
N VAL A 59 -4.45 15.75 -8.30
CA VAL A 59 -4.99 16.90 -9.02
C VAL A 59 -6.43 16.65 -9.48
N GLU A 60 -6.72 15.47 -10.04
CA GLU A 60 -8.08 15.09 -10.44
C GLU A 60 -9.05 15.09 -9.25
N ILE A 61 -8.66 14.47 -8.13
CA ILE A 61 -9.46 14.39 -6.91
C ILE A 61 -9.72 15.80 -6.35
N TRP A 62 -8.69 16.64 -6.30
CA TRP A 62 -8.81 18.03 -5.84
C TRP A 62 -9.75 18.87 -6.74
N GLY A 63 -9.71 18.65 -8.05
CA GLY A 63 -10.65 19.27 -9.00
C GLY A 63 -12.11 18.86 -8.77
N LEU A 64 -12.34 17.70 -8.13
CA LEU A 64 -13.66 17.16 -7.83
C LEU A 64 -14.12 17.45 -6.39
N ARG A 65 -13.51 18.41 -5.68
CA ARG A 65 -13.85 18.71 -4.28
C ARG A 65 -15.30 19.15 -4.02
N HIS A 66 -15.97 19.72 -5.02
CA HIS A 66 -17.38 20.13 -4.94
C HIS A 66 -18.33 19.16 -5.67
N VAL A 67 -17.94 17.89 -5.79
CA VAL A 67 -18.74 16.87 -6.47
C VAL A 67 -20.07 16.61 -5.74
N ARG A 68 -21.14 16.37 -6.50
CA ARG A 68 -22.46 16.00 -5.94
C ARG A 68 -22.37 14.65 -5.23
N PRO A 69 -23.17 14.40 -4.17
CA PRO A 69 -23.15 13.14 -3.42
C PRO A 69 -23.27 11.88 -4.30
N ARG A 70 -24.09 11.93 -5.35
CA ARG A 70 -24.30 10.82 -6.30
C ARG A 70 -23.02 10.41 -7.07
N ASP A 71 -22.10 11.36 -7.26
CA ASP A 71 -20.90 11.21 -8.08
C ASP A 71 -19.66 10.91 -7.19
N ARG A 72 -19.81 10.97 -5.85
CA ARG A 72 -18.76 10.65 -4.88
C ARG A 72 -18.16 9.24 -5.04
N PRO A 73 -18.93 8.17 -5.34
CA PRO A 73 -18.33 6.83 -5.49
C PRO A 73 -17.24 6.77 -6.57
N ILE A 74 -17.35 7.60 -7.63
CA ILE A 74 -16.34 7.71 -8.69
C ILE A 74 -15.06 8.35 -8.14
N VAL A 75 -15.21 9.38 -7.30
CA VAL A 75 -14.08 10.07 -6.65
C VAL A 75 -13.44 9.17 -5.60
N GLU A 76 -14.22 8.45 -4.80
CA GLU A 76 -13.73 7.48 -3.82
C GLU A 76 -12.86 6.39 -4.45
N ASP A 77 -13.23 5.90 -5.64
CA ASP A 77 -12.39 4.94 -6.35
C ASP A 77 -11.04 5.56 -6.79
N LYS A 78 -11.03 6.83 -7.22
CA LYS A 78 -9.78 7.56 -7.53
C LYS A 78 -8.94 7.75 -6.26
N MET A 79 -9.56 8.12 -5.16
CA MET A 79 -8.91 8.28 -3.85
C MET A 79 -8.26 6.97 -3.41
N ARG A 80 -8.99 5.85 -3.49
CA ARG A 80 -8.46 4.52 -3.17
C ARG A 80 -7.25 4.16 -4.01
N ARG A 81 -7.28 4.45 -5.33
CA ARG A 81 -6.14 4.22 -6.23
C ARG A 81 -4.95 5.12 -5.87
N SER A 82 -5.20 6.39 -5.58
CA SER A 82 -4.16 7.35 -5.15
C SER A 82 -3.48 6.86 -3.86
N ASP A 83 -4.26 6.50 -2.84
CA ASP A 83 -3.73 6.00 -1.56
C ASP A 83 -2.97 4.68 -1.73
N ALA A 84 -3.45 3.76 -2.58
CA ALA A 84 -2.74 2.53 -2.89
C ALA A 84 -1.39 2.77 -3.60
N ILE A 85 -1.32 3.76 -4.50
CA ILE A 85 -0.06 4.16 -5.16
C ILE A 85 0.91 4.76 -4.15
N LEU A 86 0.45 5.60 -3.21
CA LEU A 86 1.30 6.12 -2.13
C LEU A 86 1.93 5.00 -1.32
N GLU A 87 1.11 4.04 -0.92
CA GLU A 87 1.57 2.91 -0.11
C GLU A 87 2.59 2.06 -0.89
N LYS A 88 2.35 1.85 -2.19
CA LYS A 88 3.32 1.17 -3.06
C LYS A 88 4.64 1.93 -3.15
N ILE A 89 4.60 3.25 -3.35
CA ILE A 89 5.78 4.12 -3.37
C ILE A 89 6.57 4.01 -2.05
N ARG A 90 5.88 4.10 -0.90
CA ARG A 90 6.49 3.98 0.43
C ARG A 90 7.23 2.65 0.58
N ARG A 91 6.56 1.54 0.26
CA ARG A 91 7.14 0.19 0.34
C ARG A 91 8.31 0.00 -0.61
N THR A 92 8.24 0.52 -1.84
CA THR A 92 9.33 0.40 -2.81
C THR A 92 10.58 1.09 -2.27
N VAL A 93 10.43 2.33 -1.79
CA VAL A 93 11.55 3.09 -1.26
C VAL A 93 12.11 2.45 0.02
N ASP A 94 11.26 1.93 0.89
CA ASP A 94 11.71 1.19 2.09
C ASP A 94 12.43 -0.12 1.73
N THR A 95 12.03 -0.79 0.66
CA THR A 95 12.69 -2.01 0.18
C THR A 95 14.08 -1.72 -0.39
N TRP A 96 14.27 -0.53 -0.97
CA TRP A 96 15.54 -0.09 -1.54
C TRP A 96 16.45 0.63 -0.53
N ASP A 97 16.06 0.70 0.74
CA ASP A 97 16.75 1.47 1.77
C ASP A 97 18.06 0.84 2.26
N ARG A 98 18.95 0.51 1.32
CA ARG A 98 20.25 -0.08 1.60
C ARG A 98 21.27 0.45 0.59
N ALA A 99 22.46 0.81 1.06
CA ALA A 99 23.50 1.34 0.17
C ALA A 99 24.01 0.27 -0.82
N ASP A 100 23.94 -1.02 -0.45
CA ASP A 100 24.46 -2.12 -1.27
C ASP A 100 23.63 -2.44 -2.52
N VAL A 101 22.40 -1.94 -2.62
CA VAL A 101 21.56 -2.15 -3.82
C VAL A 101 21.80 -1.09 -4.90
N PHE A 102 22.61 -0.07 -4.63
CA PHE A 102 22.99 0.98 -5.60
C PHE A 102 24.41 0.79 -6.12
N GLU A 103 24.68 1.28 -7.33
CA GLU A 103 26.02 1.29 -7.92
C GLU A 103 26.91 2.38 -7.31
N SER A 104 26.31 3.53 -7.01
CA SER A 104 26.99 4.70 -6.46
C SER A 104 26.34 5.17 -5.16
N SER A 105 27.17 5.62 -4.22
CA SER A 105 26.70 6.29 -3.00
C SER A 105 25.87 7.54 -3.30
N GLY A 106 26.17 8.23 -4.41
CA GLY A 106 25.42 9.41 -4.84
C GLY A 106 23.96 9.09 -5.20
N ASP A 107 23.69 7.92 -5.77
CA ASP A 107 22.32 7.54 -6.13
C ASP A 107 21.53 7.05 -4.91
N TRP A 108 22.20 6.37 -3.98
CA TRP A 108 21.61 6.04 -2.69
C TRP A 108 21.24 7.31 -1.89
N ASN A 109 22.10 8.34 -1.89
CA ASN A 109 21.79 9.62 -1.25
C ASN A 109 20.55 10.29 -1.86
N LYS A 110 20.41 10.28 -3.19
CA LYS A 110 19.19 10.79 -3.85
C LYS A 110 17.94 9.99 -3.47
N LEU A 111 18.06 8.66 -3.31
CA LEU A 111 16.95 7.86 -2.80
C LEU A 111 16.58 8.30 -1.38
N GLN A 112 17.55 8.57 -0.50
CA GLN A 112 17.28 9.07 0.85
C GLN A 112 16.53 10.41 0.84
N ASP A 113 16.91 11.34 -0.06
CA ASP A 113 16.18 12.60 -0.23
C ASP A 113 14.72 12.36 -0.65
N ILE A 114 14.51 11.46 -1.61
CA ILE A 114 13.17 11.05 -2.07
C ILE A 114 12.38 10.41 -0.92
N LYS A 115 13.01 9.51 -0.16
CA LYS A 115 12.42 8.83 0.99
C LYS A 115 11.98 9.80 2.06
N MET A 116 12.86 10.72 2.44
CA MET A 116 12.57 11.79 3.39
C MET A 116 11.35 12.59 2.92
N ARG A 117 11.37 13.06 1.66
CA ARG A 117 10.24 13.79 1.08
C ARG A 117 8.98 12.97 0.99
N ILE A 118 9.02 11.65 0.83
CA ILE A 118 7.82 10.78 0.81
C ILE A 118 7.27 10.58 2.22
N LYS A 119 8.14 10.44 3.22
CA LYS A 119 7.78 10.19 4.62
C LYS A 119 7.42 11.46 5.40
N GLU A 120 7.79 12.63 4.89
CA GLU A 120 7.38 13.91 5.45
C GLU A 120 5.87 13.97 5.64
N ASP A 121 5.44 14.47 6.79
CA ASP A 121 4.02 14.57 7.14
C ASP A 121 3.31 15.61 6.24
N GLY A 122 1.98 15.61 6.25
CA GLY A 122 1.17 16.55 5.47
C GLY A 122 0.81 16.07 4.05
N LYS A 123 1.29 14.88 3.64
CA LYS A 123 0.73 14.22 2.45
C LYS A 123 -0.68 13.75 2.77
N ARG A 124 -1.63 14.27 2.01
CA ARG A 124 -3.03 13.91 2.19
C ARG A 124 -3.25 12.42 1.92
N HIS A 125 -3.87 11.76 2.90
CA HIS A 125 -4.48 10.45 2.76
C HIS A 125 -5.96 10.68 2.45
N TRP A 126 -6.35 10.42 1.20
CA TRP A 126 -7.67 10.82 0.73
C TRP A 126 -8.79 10.08 1.44
N ALA A 127 -8.62 8.78 1.71
CA ALA A 127 -9.61 8.00 2.44
C ALA A 127 -9.93 8.58 3.84
N LEU A 128 -8.97 9.26 4.48
CA LEU A 128 -9.14 9.89 5.79
C LEU A 128 -9.60 11.34 5.70
N ASN A 129 -9.17 12.04 4.66
CA ASN A 129 -9.41 13.46 4.45
C ASN A 129 -9.94 13.68 3.02
N PRO A 130 -11.21 13.29 2.75
CA PRO A 130 -11.81 13.49 1.44
C PRO A 130 -11.95 14.97 1.09
N PRO A 131 -11.91 15.30 -0.22
CA PRO A 131 -11.83 16.70 -0.67
C PRO A 131 -13.09 17.52 -0.36
N TRP A 132 -14.25 16.89 -0.17
CA TRP A 132 -15.50 17.58 0.19
C TRP A 132 -15.63 17.92 1.68
N LEU A 133 -14.65 17.60 2.52
CA LEU A 133 -14.59 18.03 3.92
C LEU A 133 -13.76 19.31 4.11
N ASP A 134 -13.09 19.78 3.07
CA ASP A 134 -12.37 21.06 3.10
C ASP A 134 -13.40 22.19 3.21
N LYS A 135 -13.55 22.75 4.40
CA LYS A 135 -14.34 23.97 4.61
C LYS A 135 -13.61 25.11 3.92
N GLU A 136 -14.32 25.88 3.09
CA GLU A 136 -13.72 27.10 2.56
C GLU A 136 -13.39 28.07 3.72
N PRO A 137 -12.25 28.77 3.64
CA PRO A 137 -11.81 29.66 4.72
C PRO A 137 -12.74 30.85 5.00
N ASP A 138 -13.75 31.11 4.14
CA ASP A 138 -14.62 32.28 4.24
C ASP A 138 -15.78 32.15 5.25
N GLU A 139 -15.99 30.99 5.90
CA GLU A 139 -17.02 30.84 6.95
C GLU A 139 -16.50 31.08 8.39
N LEU A 140 -15.25 31.52 8.56
CA LEU A 140 -14.63 31.77 9.87
C LEU A 140 -14.30 33.25 10.15
N SER A 141 -14.86 34.20 9.40
CA SER A 141 -14.89 35.60 9.82
C SER A 141 -16.24 35.93 10.48
N PRO A 142 -16.28 36.24 11.79
CA PRO A 142 -17.46 36.80 12.45
C PRO A 142 -17.81 38.20 11.94
#